data_AF-A0A067BJK1-F1
#
_entry.id   AF-A0A067BJK1-F1
#
_cell.length_a   1.000
_cell.length_b   1.000
_cell.length_c   1.000
_cell.angle_alpha   90.00
_cell.angle_beta   90.00
_cell.angle_gamma   90.00
#
_symmetry.space_group_name_H-M   'P 1'
#
loop_
_entity.id
_entity.type
_entity.pdbx_description
1 polymer ?
#
loop_
_entity_poly.entity_id
_entity_poly.type
_entity_poly.pdbx_seq_one_letter_code
_entity_poly.pdbx_strand_id
1 'polypeptide(L)'
;MEYVHTQCLEIYNNAALLTSGLHRFPDSVTLLMNAAQVAQDRGNDAEAYSFYLKGLAIDPTIESLLAKYANRAPKLANPLQSGTAAHGRLVERVDHEEAKRF
;
A
#
# COMPACT_ATOMS: atom_id res chain seq x y z
N MET A 1 33.33 -6.79 1.83
CA MET A 1 31.90 -7.18 1.73
C MET A 1 31.08 -6.75 2.96
N GLU A 2 31.60 -5.97 3.91
CA GLU A 2 30.89 -5.63 5.16
C GLU A 2 29.79 -4.57 4.98
N TYR A 3 29.88 -3.72 3.97
CA TYR A 3 28.99 -2.56 3.80
C TYR A 3 27.51 -2.93 3.60
N VAL A 4 27.24 -3.99 2.83
CA VAL A 4 25.87 -4.44 2.52
C VAL A 4 25.24 -5.13 3.74
N HIS A 5 26.05 -5.78 4.57
CA HIS A 5 25.57 -6.46 5.76
C HIS A 5 25.12 -5.48 6.85
N THR A 6 25.90 -4.42 7.07
CA THR A 6 25.58 -3.35 8.03
C THR A 6 24.32 -2.59 7.62
N GLN A 7 24.17 -2.23 6.34
CA GLN A 7 22.96 -1.57 5.85
C GLN A 7 21.70 -2.45 6.00
N CYS A 8 21.81 -3.76 5.72
CA CYS A 8 20.69 -4.66 5.95
C CYS A 8 20.27 -4.68 7.42
N LEU A 9 21.22 -4.81 8.35
CA LEU A 9 20.94 -4.82 9.79
C LEU A 9 20.26 -3.54 10.27
N GLU A 10 20.72 -2.38 9.80
CA GLU A 10 20.11 -1.09 10.13
C GLU A 10 18.67 -0.99 9.60
N ILE A 11 18.43 -1.41 8.36
CA ILE A 11 17.10 -1.45 7.75
C ILE A 11 16.17 -2.41 8.52
N TYR A 12 16.68 -3.54 9.01
CA TYR A 12 15.92 -4.49 9.83
C TYR A 12 15.52 -3.92 11.19
N ASN A 13 16.47 -3.32 11.90
CA ASN A 13 16.23 -2.68 13.19
C ASN A 13 15.22 -1.52 13.08
N ASN A 14 15.34 -0.72 12.02
CA ASN A 14 14.43 0.40 11.78
C ASN A 14 12.98 -0.05 11.55
N ALA A 15 12.73 -1.14 10.81
CA ALA A 15 11.35 -1.62 10.64
C ALA A 15 10.77 -2.23 11.92
N ALA A 16 11.59 -2.90 12.74
CA ALA A 16 11.11 -3.44 14.02
C ALA A 16 10.66 -2.30 14.95
N LEU A 17 11.43 -1.21 14.97
CA LEU A 17 11.08 0.01 15.72
C LEU A 17 9.79 0.64 15.18
N LEU A 18 9.66 0.77 13.86
CA LEU A 18 8.46 1.33 13.22
C LEU A 18 7.22 0.47 13.43
N THR A 19 7.36 -0.86 13.42
CA THR A 19 6.26 -1.79 13.71
C THR A 19 5.76 -1.60 15.15
N SER A 20 6.68 -1.49 16.10
CA SER A 20 6.34 -1.21 17.50
C SER A 20 5.68 0.16 17.68
N GLY A 21 6.17 1.17 16.95
CA GLY A 21 5.58 2.51 16.91
C GLY A 21 4.17 2.51 16.36
N LEU A 22 3.92 1.83 15.23
CA LEU A 22 2.60 1.69 14.61
C LEU A 22 1.63 0.88 15.46
N HIS A 23 2.12 -0.11 16.23
CA HIS A 23 1.27 -0.82 17.18
C HIS A 23 0.73 0.11 18.27
N ARG A 24 1.54 1.10 18.70
CA ARG A 24 1.14 2.06 19.74
C ARG A 24 0.39 3.28 19.18
N PHE A 25 0.72 3.67 17.95
CA PHE A 25 0.19 4.85 17.26
C PHE A 25 -0.13 4.48 15.79
N PRO A 26 -1.20 3.71 15.56
CA PRO A 26 -1.52 3.18 14.23
C PRO A 26 -1.84 4.28 13.21
N ASP A 27 -2.35 5.41 13.69
CA ASP A 27 -2.78 6.53 12.85
C ASP A 27 -1.73 7.64 12.74
N SER A 28 -0.50 7.39 13.21
CA SER A 28 0.58 8.37 13.04
C SER A 28 1.04 8.40 11.59
N VAL A 29 0.64 9.43 10.85
CA VAL A 29 1.00 9.61 9.44
C VAL A 29 2.51 9.64 9.24
N THR A 30 3.26 10.26 10.16
CA THR A 30 4.73 10.25 10.13
C THR A 30 5.32 8.84 10.25
N LEU A 31 4.77 8.00 11.15
CA LEU A 31 5.25 6.61 11.28
C LEU A 31 4.90 5.78 10.04
N LEU A 32 3.72 5.99 9.46
CA LEU A 32 3.31 5.34 8.21
C LEU A 32 4.21 5.75 7.04
N MET A 33 4.60 7.03 6.94
CA MET A 33 5.57 7.50 5.95
C MET A 33 6.94 6.84 6.09
N ASN A 34 7.44 6.77 7.34
CA ASN A 34 8.73 6.17 7.61
C ASN A 34 8.72 4.66 7.35
N ALA A 35 7.64 3.96 7.71
CA ALA A 35 7.44 2.55 7.39
C ALA A 35 7.39 2.31 5.88
N ALA A 36 6.72 3.19 5.14
CA ALA A 36 6.67 3.13 3.68
C ALA A 36 8.05 3.32 3.04
N GLN A 37 8.88 4.23 3.58
CA GLN A 37 10.24 4.45 3.09
C GLN A 37 11.14 3.23 3.35
N VAL A 38 11.08 2.65 4.55
CA VAL A 38 11.85 1.44 4.88
C VAL A 38 11.42 0.25 4.02
N ALA A 39 10.13 0.11 3.72
CA ALA A 39 9.64 -0.90 2.78
C ALA A 39 10.20 -0.68 1.36
N GLN A 40 10.34 0.58 0.89
CA GLN A 40 10.99 0.89 -0.38
C GLN A 40 12.47 0.53 -0.39
N ASP A 41 13.19 0.82 0.69
CA ASP A 41 14.62 0.54 0.80
C ASP A 41 14.90 -0.98 0.81
N ARG A 42 13.90 -1.79 1.16
CA ARG A 42 13.90 -3.26 1.05
C ARG A 42 13.46 -3.80 -0.31
N GLY A 43 13.04 -2.92 -1.23
CA GLY A 43 12.47 -3.31 -2.52
C GLY A 43 11.02 -3.82 -2.45
N ASN A 44 10.33 -3.65 -1.31
CA ASN A 44 8.93 -4.04 -1.14
C ASN A 44 7.97 -2.89 -1.50
N ASP A 45 7.82 -2.62 -2.79
CA ASP A 45 6.96 -1.53 -3.28
C ASP A 45 5.47 -1.72 -2.90
N ALA A 46 4.98 -2.96 -2.76
CA ALA A 46 3.58 -3.25 -2.42
C ALA A 46 3.23 -2.91 -0.96
N GLU A 47 4.13 -3.26 -0.03
CA GLU A 47 4.00 -2.89 1.37
C GLU A 47 4.15 -1.37 1.56
N ALA A 48 5.10 -0.75 0.87
CA ALA A 48 5.26 0.71 0.88
C ALA A 48 3.98 1.43 0.44
N TYR A 49 3.36 0.96 -0.65
CA TYR A 49 2.11 1.52 -1.15
C TYR A 49 0.97 1.39 -0.13
N SER A 50 0.87 0.25 0.55
CA SER A 50 -0.15 0.03 1.59
C SER A 50 0.00 1.01 2.76
N PHE A 51 1.23 1.33 3.16
CA PHE A 51 1.49 2.33 4.20
C PHE A 51 1.17 3.77 3.73
N TYR A 52 1.51 4.13 2.49
CA TYR A 52 1.13 5.43 1.92
C TYR A 52 -0.39 5.59 1.83
N LEU A 53 -1.11 4.55 1.41
CA LEU A 53 -2.58 4.56 1.33
C LEU A 53 -3.22 4.78 2.71
N LYS A 54 -2.72 4.10 3.74
CA LYS A 54 -3.17 4.32 5.13
C LYS A 54 -2.93 5.76 5.59
N GLY A 55 -1.76 6.32 5.32
CA GLY A 55 -1.45 7.70 5.66
C GLY A 55 -2.38 8.71 4.97
N LEU A 56 -2.71 8.48 3.69
CA LEU A 56 -3.62 9.33 2.91
C LEU A 56 -5.07 9.23 3.41
N ALA A 57 -5.48 8.06 3.91
CA ALA A 57 -6.80 7.88 4.51
C ALA A 57 -6.96 8.67 5.82
N ILE A 58 -5.86 8.95 6.53
CA ILE A 58 -5.85 9.70 7.78
C ILE A 58 -5.73 11.20 7.50
N ASP A 59 -4.75 11.59 6.67
CA ASP A 59 -4.57 12.97 6.24
C ASP A 59 -4.36 13.04 4.71
N PRO A 60 -5.44 13.32 3.95
CA PRO A 60 -5.38 13.39 2.50
C PRO A 60 -4.73 14.69 1.99
N THR A 61 -4.42 15.65 2.87
CA THR A 61 -3.91 16.98 2.48
C THR A 61 -2.38 17.04 2.41
N ILE A 62 -1.70 15.97 2.82
CA ILE A 62 -0.23 15.93 2.81
C ILE A 62 0.27 15.75 1.38
N GLU A 63 0.64 16.87 0.76
CA GLU A 63 1.19 16.91 -0.61
C GLU A 63 2.40 15.99 -0.81
N SER A 64 3.28 15.88 0.20
CA SER A 64 4.46 15.02 0.15
C SER A 64 4.10 13.53 0.11
N LEU A 65 2.98 13.14 0.73
CA LEU A 65 2.42 11.80 0.69
C LEU A 65 1.77 11.53 -0.67
N LEU A 66 1.03 12.52 -1.18
CA LEU A 66 0.37 12.47 -2.48
C LEU A 66 1.38 12.29 -3.62
N ALA A 67 2.49 13.03 -3.60
CA ALA A 67 3.57 12.93 -4.59
C ALA A 67 4.28 11.57 -4.53
N LYS A 68 4.54 11.05 -3.33
CA LYS A 68 5.16 9.72 -3.13
C LYS A 68 4.22 8.58 -3.57
N TYR A 69 2.93 8.71 -3.31
CA TYR A 69 1.90 7.76 -3.76
C TYR A 69 1.73 7.78 -5.29
N ALA A 70 1.58 8.96 -5.89
CA ALA A 70 1.36 9.13 -7.34
C ALA A 70 2.53 8.57 -8.18
N ASN A 71 3.77 8.73 -7.71
CA ASN A 71 4.94 8.15 -8.38
C ASN A 71 5.02 6.62 -8.31
N ARG A 72 4.25 5.97 -7.43
CA ARG A 72 4.28 4.51 -7.19
C ARG A 72 3.07 3.78 -7.73
N ALA A 73 1.92 4.44 -7.81
CA ALA A 73 0.72 3.93 -8.49
C ALA A 73 1.01 3.31 -9.88
N PRO A 74 1.79 3.93 -10.80
CA PRO A 74 2.10 3.33 -12.10
C PRO A 74 3.04 2.12 -12.03
N LYS A 75 3.93 2.04 -11.02
CA LYS A 75 4.83 0.88 -10.84
C LYS A 75 4.08 -0.37 -10.39
N LEU A 76 3.03 -0.19 -9.58
CA LEU A 76 2.12 -1.27 -9.16
C LEU A 76 0.95 -1.51 -10.12
N ALA A 77 0.71 -0.57 -11.06
CA ALA A 77 -0.20 -0.80 -12.18
C ALA A 77 0.36 -1.78 -13.23
N ASN A 78 1.68 -1.99 -13.27
CA ASN A 78 2.32 -2.89 -14.23
C ASN A 78 2.19 -4.41 -13.96
N PRO A 79 1.78 -4.90 -12.77
CA PRO A 79 1.17 -6.23 -12.66
C PRO A 79 -0.36 -6.24 -12.90
N LEU A 80 -1.05 -5.09 -12.84
CA LEU A 80 -2.50 -5.03 -13.07
C LEU A 80 -2.90 -5.00 -14.55
N GLN A 81 -1.99 -4.68 -15.48
CA GLN A 81 -2.23 -4.93 -16.91
C GLN A 81 -2.23 -6.42 -17.29
N SER A 82 -1.78 -7.32 -16.41
CA SER A 82 -1.97 -8.79 -16.55
C SER A 82 -3.06 -9.36 -15.63
N GLY A 83 -3.90 -8.50 -15.03
CA GLY A 83 -4.98 -8.95 -14.13
C GLY A 83 -6.29 -8.17 -14.17
N THR A 84 -6.38 -7.06 -14.92
CA THR A 84 -7.62 -6.25 -15.03
C THR A 84 -8.44 -6.57 -16.28
N ALA A 85 -8.55 -7.86 -16.61
CA ALA A 85 -9.68 -8.40 -17.38
C ALA A 85 -10.94 -8.66 -16.50
N ALA A 86 -10.99 -8.11 -15.29
CA ALA A 86 -12.18 -8.10 -14.44
C ALA A 86 -12.68 -6.66 -14.20
N HIS A 87 -12.69 -5.85 -15.26
CA HIS A 87 -13.50 -4.64 -15.30
C HIS A 87 -14.96 -5.04 -15.38
N GLY A 88 -15.69 -4.84 -14.28
CA GLY A 88 -17.09 -4.43 -14.28
C GLY A 88 -18.07 -5.20 -15.16
N ARG A 89 -18.37 -6.46 -14.83
CA ARG A 89 -19.66 -7.11 -15.20
C ARG A 89 -20.11 -8.11 -14.12
N LEU A 90 -20.30 -7.62 -12.90
CA LEU A 90 -20.93 -8.38 -11.80
C LEU A 90 -21.92 -7.52 -11.00
N VAL A 91 -22.55 -6.56 -11.68
CA VAL A 91 -23.78 -5.91 -11.22
C VAL A 91 -24.72 -5.89 -12.41
N GLU A 92 -25.51 -6.96 -12.55
CA GLU A 92 -26.80 -7.07 -13.29
C GLU A 92 -27.18 -8.56 -13.55
N ARG A 93 -27.13 -9.43 -12.53
CA ARG A 93 -27.84 -10.74 -12.57
C ARG A 93 -28.65 -11.01 -11.31
N VAL A 94 -29.25 -9.96 -10.78
CA VAL A 94 -30.39 -9.96 -9.86
C VAL A 94 -31.30 -8.94 -10.55
N ASP A 95 -32.28 -9.29 -11.40
CA ASP A 95 -33.49 -10.06 -11.14
C ASP A 95 -34.12 -10.58 -12.46
N HIS A 96 -33.91 -11.84 -12.83
CA HIS A 96 -34.68 -12.47 -13.92
C HIS A 96 -35.28 -13.84 -13.56
N GLU A 97 -35.37 -14.15 -12.27
CA GLU A 97 -35.91 -15.42 -11.75
C GLU A 97 -37.25 -15.26 -11.02
N GLU A 98 -38.11 -14.30 -11.42
CA GLU A 98 -39.48 -14.26 -10.89
C GLU A 98 -40.53 -13.71 -11.87
N ALA A 99 -40.65 -14.36 -13.04
CA ALA A 99 -41.81 -14.14 -13.93
C ALA A 99 -42.21 -15.40 -14.71
N LYS A 100 -42.08 -16.59 -14.09
CA LYS A 100 -42.71 -17.83 -14.58
C LYS A 100 -43.39 -18.57 -13.44
N ARG A 101 -44.39 -17.93 -12.86
CA ARG A 101 -45.49 -18.59 -12.16
C ARG A 101 -46.63 -17.59 -12.06
N PHE A 102 -47.54 -17.70 -13.02
CA PHE A 102 -49.01 -17.65 -12.95
C PHE A 102 -49.56 -17.25 -14.32
#